data_AF-A0A938N862-F1
#
_entry.id   AF-A0A938N862-F1
#
_cell.length_a   1.000
_cell.length_b   1.000
_cell.length_c   1.000
_cell.angle_alpha   90.00
_cell.angle_beta   90.00
_cell.angle_gamma   90.00
#
_symmetry.space_group_name_H-M   'P 1'
#
loop_
_entity.id
_entity.type
_entity.pdbx_description
1 polymer ?
#
loop_
_entity_poly.entity_id
_entity_poly.type
_entity_poly.pdbx_seq_one_letter_code
_entity_poly.pdbx_strand_id
1 'polypeptide(L)'
;MPTCRLLQLHATTLEELRRRELVRSSNNPVADCAEHVAARALGLRLVGNPEAGHDAKNASGKRYQIKGRTTAHNTSRQLPYLRALDGRPFDYLVGVIFDATFEVRRACVMPLKALKARTR
;
A
#
# COMPACT_ATOMS: atom_id res chain seq x y z
N MET A 1 1.02 7.70 30.37
CA MET A 1 2.25 8.08 29.64
C MET A 1 2.06 9.49 29.07
N PRO A 2 2.98 10.45 29.29
CA PRO A 2 2.85 11.81 28.77
C PRO A 2 2.81 11.86 27.24
N THR A 3 2.10 12.85 26.66
CA THR A 3 1.96 13.03 25.20
C THR A 3 3.31 13.13 24.49
N CYS A 4 4.28 13.85 25.06
CA CYS A 4 5.62 13.94 24.50
C CYS A 4 6.31 12.58 24.38
N ARG A 5 6.08 11.67 25.35
CA ARG A 5 6.66 10.33 25.34
C ARG A 5 5.99 9.42 24.32
N LEU A 6 4.69 9.58 24.09
CA LEU A 6 3.96 8.89 23.00
C LEU A 6 4.53 9.27 21.62
N LEU A 7 4.76 10.56 21.39
CA LEU A 7 5.33 11.04 20.12
C LEU A 7 6.77 10.57 19.91
N GLN A 8 7.59 10.55 20.97
CA GLN A 8 8.92 9.97 20.93
C GLN A 8 8.90 8.47 20.56
N LEU A 9 8.04 7.69 21.22
CA LEU A 9 7.90 6.27 20.91
C LEU A 9 7.46 6.04 19.45
N HIS A 10 6.53 6.85 18.96
CA HIS A 10 6.09 6.80 17.58
C HIS A 10 7.25 7.06 16.60
N ALA A 11 8.03 8.12 16.84
CA ALA A 11 9.19 8.45 16.01
C ALA A 11 10.25 7.33 16.02
N THR A 12 10.60 6.79 17.20
CA THR A 12 11.55 5.67 17.31
C THR A 12 11.04 4.42 16.60
N THR A 13 9.75 4.12 16.69
CA THR A 13 9.14 2.98 16.00
C THR A 13 9.25 3.12 14.49
N LEU A 14 8.95 4.32 13.94
CA LEU A 14 9.10 4.57 12.51
C LEU A 14 10.55 4.43 12.04
N GLU A 15 11.51 4.89 12.85
CA GLU A 15 12.93 4.76 12.50
C GLU A 15 13.40 3.29 12.50
N GLU A 16 12.94 2.49 13.46
CA GLU A 16 13.20 1.06 13.48
C GLU A 16 12.58 0.33 12.27
N LEU A 17 11.38 0.72 11.84
CA LEU A 17 10.76 0.17 10.64
C LEU A 17 11.53 0.56 9.38
N ARG A 18 12.04 1.81 9.31
CA ARG A 18 12.88 2.28 8.19
C ARG A 18 14.20 1.52 8.13
N ARG A 19 14.86 1.31 9.26
CA ARG A 19 16.10 0.52 9.37
C ARG A 19 15.92 -0.92 8.90
N ARG A 20 14.71 -1.47 9.05
CA ARG A 20 14.32 -2.80 8.55
C ARG A 20 13.82 -2.78 7.11
N GLU A 21 13.95 -1.64 6.43
CA GLU A 21 13.53 -1.41 5.06
C GLU A 21 12.03 -1.65 4.82
N LEU A 22 11.17 -1.53 5.85
CA LEU A 22 9.73 -1.75 5.75
C LEU A 22 8.93 -0.49 5.40
N VAL A 23 9.47 0.68 5.73
CA VAL A 23 8.84 1.97 5.43
C VAL A 23 9.87 2.90 4.80
N ARG A 24 9.43 3.71 3.85
CA ARG A 24 10.28 4.66 3.13
C ARG A 24 10.00 6.08 3.59
N SER A 25 8.73 6.37 3.89
CA SER A 25 8.31 7.69 4.34
C SER A 25 8.04 7.71 5.85
N SER A 26 8.06 8.91 6.43
CA SER A 26 7.61 9.12 7.82
C SER A 26 6.09 9.25 7.92
N ASN A 27 5.35 8.97 6.84
CA ASN A 27 3.90 9.01 6.82
C ASN A 27 3.32 7.68 7.35
N ASN A 28 2.00 7.53 7.24
CA ASN A 28 1.30 6.32 7.67
C ASN A 28 1.94 5.05 7.06
N PRO A 29 2.48 4.12 7.89
CA PRO A 29 3.21 2.94 7.43
C PRO A 29 2.34 1.95 6.65
N VAL A 30 1.01 2.10 6.67
CA VAL A 30 0.06 1.21 5.99
C VAL A 30 0.33 1.08 4.49
N ALA A 31 0.70 2.16 3.82
CA ALA A 31 0.99 2.12 2.39
C ALA A 31 2.24 1.28 2.11
N ASP A 32 3.34 1.58 2.80
CA ASP A 32 4.60 0.86 2.65
C ASP A 32 4.44 -0.63 3.05
N CYS A 33 3.74 -0.91 4.15
CA CYS A 33 3.42 -2.29 4.56
C CYS A 33 2.62 -3.05 3.48
N ALA A 34 1.65 -2.40 2.83
CA ALA A 34 0.91 -3.02 1.73
C ALA A 34 1.82 -3.34 0.55
N GLU A 35 2.74 -2.44 0.21
CA GLU A 35 3.75 -2.66 -0.83
C GLU A 35 4.62 -3.86 -0.51
N HIS A 36 5.13 -3.96 0.72
CA HIS A 36 5.97 -5.09 1.14
C HIS A 36 5.23 -6.42 1.12
N VAL A 37 4.00 -6.47 1.63
CA VAL A 37 3.17 -7.69 1.61
C VAL A 37 2.91 -8.12 0.16
N ALA A 38 2.51 -7.19 -0.71
CA ALA A 38 2.22 -7.49 -2.11
C ALA A 38 3.47 -7.93 -2.87
N ALA A 39 4.61 -7.26 -2.68
CA ALA A 39 5.86 -7.60 -3.33
C ALA A 39 6.34 -9.00 -2.96
N ARG A 40 6.27 -9.37 -1.67
CA ARG A 40 6.65 -10.71 -1.21
C ARG A 40 5.68 -11.77 -1.70
N ALA A 41 4.37 -11.53 -1.62
CA ALA A 41 3.35 -12.50 -1.99
C ALA A 41 3.28 -12.77 -3.50
N LEU A 42 3.57 -11.76 -4.33
CA LEU A 42 3.41 -11.82 -5.80
C LEU A 42 4.74 -11.80 -6.56
N GLY A 43 5.88 -11.80 -5.87
CA GLY A 43 7.21 -11.73 -6.49
C GLY A 43 7.44 -10.44 -7.28
N LEU A 44 7.02 -9.30 -6.74
CA LEU A 44 7.13 -8.00 -7.42
C LEU A 44 8.37 -7.25 -6.97
N ARG A 45 8.93 -6.47 -7.90
CA ARG A 45 9.96 -5.46 -7.62
C ARG A 45 9.29 -4.09 -7.48
N LEU A 46 9.49 -3.46 -6.32
CA LEU A 46 8.95 -2.13 -6.02
C LEU A 46 9.64 -1.06 -6.86
N VAL A 47 8.88 -0.04 -7.28
CA VAL A 47 9.34 1.09 -8.08
C VAL A 47 9.42 2.31 -7.16
N GLY A 48 10.61 2.93 -7.08
CA GLY A 48 10.83 4.09 -6.21
C GLY A 48 10.43 5.44 -6.81
N ASN A 49 10.02 5.49 -8.08
CA ASN A 49 9.67 6.73 -8.78
C ASN A 49 8.15 7.02 -8.68
N PRO A 50 7.72 8.08 -7.96
CA PRO A 50 6.30 8.45 -7.84
C PRO A 50 5.65 8.83 -9.18
N GLU A 51 6.43 9.28 -10.16
CA GLU A 51 5.95 9.69 -11.48
C GLU A 51 5.61 8.50 -12.39
N ALA A 52 6.00 7.28 -12.01
CA ALA A 52 5.79 6.09 -12.81
C ALA A 52 4.30 5.66 -12.90
N GLY A 53 3.45 6.14 -11.98
CA GLY A 53 2.02 5.82 -11.93
C GLY A 53 1.70 4.37 -11.52
N HIS A 54 2.67 3.63 -11.00
CA HIS A 54 2.52 2.29 -10.45
C HIS A 54 3.61 2.04 -9.40
N ASP A 55 3.35 1.15 -8.45
CA ASP A 55 4.21 0.95 -7.28
C ASP A 55 5.16 -0.24 -7.44
N ALA A 56 4.85 -1.19 -8.34
CA ALA A 56 5.67 -2.38 -8.53
C ALA A 56 5.55 -2.99 -9.94
N LYS A 57 6.52 -3.84 -10.30
CA LYS A 57 6.48 -4.68 -11.52
C LYS A 57 6.88 -6.13 -11.23
N ASN A 58 6.30 -7.08 -11.94
CA ASN A 58 6.77 -8.47 -11.91
C ASN A 58 7.90 -8.70 -12.95
N ALA A 59 8.44 -9.93 -12.99
CA ALA A 59 9.50 -10.31 -13.94
C ALA A 59 9.09 -10.18 -15.42
N SER A 60 7.80 -10.29 -15.75
CA SER A 60 7.28 -10.11 -17.11
C SER A 60 6.94 -8.65 -17.45
N GLY A 61 7.27 -7.70 -16.58
CA GLY A 61 7.07 -6.27 -16.79
C GLY A 61 5.64 -5.78 -16.56
N LYS A 62 4.72 -6.63 -16.07
CA LYS A 62 3.37 -6.21 -15.68
C LYS A 62 3.44 -5.27 -14.49
N ARG A 63 2.69 -4.17 -14.57
CA ARG A 63 2.70 -3.07 -13.61
C ARG A 63 1.57 -3.22 -12.60
N TYR A 64 1.89 -2.99 -11.34
CA TYR A 64 0.98 -3.14 -10.21
C TYR A 64 0.90 -1.81 -9.46
N GLN A 65 -0.32 -1.33 -9.25
CA GLN A 65 -0.61 -0.30 -8.25
C GLN A 65 -1.07 -1.02 -6.98
N ILE A 66 -0.54 -0.62 -5.84
CA ILE A 66 -0.78 -1.20 -4.53
C ILE A 66 -1.44 -0.14 -3.65
N LYS A 67 -2.51 -0.52 -2.95
CA LYS A 67 -3.22 0.36 -2.02
C LYS A 67 -3.49 -0.39 -0.72
N GLY A 68 -2.98 0.17 0.37
CA GLY A 68 -3.22 -0.29 1.73
C GLY A 68 -4.31 0.53 2.43
N ARG A 69 -5.06 -0.11 3.33
CA ARG A 69 -5.98 0.57 4.26
C ARG A 69 -6.07 -0.17 5.58
N THR A 70 -6.21 0.55 6.68
CA THR A 70 -6.59 0.01 8.00
C THR A 70 -8.07 0.23 8.27
N THR A 71 -8.75 -0.77 8.83
CA THR A 71 -10.17 -0.65 9.23
C THR A 71 -10.39 -0.41 10.73
N ALA A 72 -9.35 -0.04 11.46
CA ALA A 72 -9.37 0.12 12.92
C ALA A 72 -10.43 1.11 13.44
N HIS A 73 -10.60 2.24 12.76
CA HIS A 73 -11.52 3.31 13.17
C HIS A 73 -12.54 3.69 12.08
N ASN A 74 -12.45 3.05 10.91
CA ASN A 74 -13.34 3.29 9.78
C ASN A 74 -13.55 1.96 9.03
N THR A 75 -14.77 1.42 9.09
CA THR A 75 -15.14 0.13 8.48
C THR A 75 -15.25 0.18 6.96
N SER A 76 -15.17 1.37 6.34
CA SER A 76 -15.16 1.50 4.89
C SER A 76 -13.97 0.75 4.30
N ARG A 77 -14.27 -0.09 3.31
CA ARG A 77 -13.32 -0.86 2.52
C ARG A 77 -12.94 -0.16 1.21
N GLN A 78 -13.40 1.08 1.02
CA GLN A 78 -13.06 1.84 -0.18
C GLN A 78 -11.58 2.22 -0.17
N LEU A 79 -10.88 1.87 -1.25
CA LEU A 79 -9.48 2.21 -1.43
C LEU A 79 -9.35 3.70 -1.76
N PRO A 80 -8.22 4.34 -1.41
CA PRO A 80 -7.94 5.73 -1.80
C PRO A 80 -8.11 5.95 -3.30
N TYR A 81 -8.63 7.11 -3.69
CA TYR A 81 -8.97 7.46 -5.07
C TYR A 81 -7.81 7.17 -6.05
N LEU A 82 -8.12 6.44 -7.12
CA LEU A 82 -7.17 6.12 -8.18
C LEU A 82 -7.16 7.27 -9.19
N ARG A 83 -6.07 8.04 -9.20
CA ARG A 83 -5.88 9.14 -10.16
C ARG A 83 -5.48 8.57 -11.54
N ALA A 84 -5.91 9.23 -12.61
CA ALA A 84 -5.48 8.97 -13.99
C ALA A 84 -5.69 7.54 -14.53
N LEU A 85 -6.86 6.94 -14.31
CA LEU A 85 -7.23 5.62 -14.87
C LEU A 85 -7.28 5.58 -16.41
N ASP A 86 -7.35 6.73 -17.06
CA ASP A 86 -7.43 6.82 -18.53
C ASP A 86 -6.09 6.62 -19.22
N GLY A 87 -4.97 6.98 -18.55
CA GLY A 87 -3.62 6.76 -19.05
C GLY A 87 -3.10 5.32 -18.93
N ARG A 88 -3.88 4.40 -18.34
CA ARG A 88 -3.49 2.99 -18.04
C ARG A 88 -2.08 2.86 -17.43
N PRO A 89 -1.81 3.53 -16.30
CA PRO A 89 -0.46 3.55 -15.74
C PRO A 89 -0.04 2.20 -15.10
N PHE A 90 -1.01 1.31 -14.83
CA PHE A 90 -0.79 -0.05 -14.32
C PHE A 90 -1.71 -1.08 -14.99
N ASP A 91 -1.38 -2.37 -14.83
CA ASP A 91 -2.15 -3.50 -15.34
C ASP A 91 -3.06 -4.13 -14.28
N TYR A 92 -2.59 -4.14 -13.02
CA TYR A 92 -3.28 -4.72 -11.88
C TYR A 92 -3.32 -3.75 -10.69
N LEU A 93 -4.43 -3.79 -9.95
CA LEU A 93 -4.57 -3.16 -8.65
C LEU A 93 -4.45 -4.24 -7.57
N VAL A 94 -3.63 -4.01 -6.56
CA VAL A 94 -3.56 -4.80 -5.34
C VAL A 94 -4.16 -3.99 -4.21
N GLY A 95 -5.22 -4.52 -3.59
CA GLY A 95 -5.82 -3.96 -2.39
C GLY A 95 -5.43 -4.78 -1.18
N VAL A 96 -4.89 -4.16 -0.14
CA VAL A 96 -4.56 -4.82 1.13
C VAL A 96 -5.30 -4.12 2.27
N ILE A 97 -6.04 -4.89 3.06
CA ILE A 97 -6.77 -4.43 4.23
C ILE A 97 -6.11 -5.00 5.48
N PHE A 98 -5.70 -4.11 6.37
CA PHE A 98 -5.13 -4.42 7.66
C PHE A 98 -6.12 -4.15 8.80
N ASP A 99 -5.98 -4.89 9.90
CA ASP A 99 -6.57 -4.50 11.18
C ASP A 99 -5.72 -3.45 11.93
N ALA A 100 -6.12 -3.13 13.16
CA ALA A 100 -5.43 -2.16 14.02
C ALA A 100 -4.01 -2.59 14.41
N THR A 101 -3.70 -3.88 14.30
CA THR A 101 -2.41 -4.49 14.64
C THR A 101 -1.53 -4.73 13.42
N PHE A 102 -1.90 -4.19 12.24
CA PHE A 102 -1.20 -4.39 10.97
C PHE A 102 -1.21 -5.84 10.46
N GLU A 103 -2.10 -6.70 10.94
CA GLU A 103 -2.29 -8.02 10.34
C GLU A 103 -3.16 -7.93 9.09
N VAL A 104 -2.81 -8.71 8.06
CA VAL A 104 -3.57 -8.75 6.81
C VAL A 104 -4.90 -9.46 7.06
N ARG A 105 -6.00 -8.69 7.00
CA ARG A 105 -7.36 -9.25 7.10
C ARG A 105 -7.87 -9.73 5.75
N ARG A 106 -7.59 -8.97 4.69
CA ARG A 106 -7.94 -9.32 3.30
C ARG A 106 -6.93 -8.74 2.34
N ALA A 107 -6.66 -9.46 1.26
CA ALA A 107 -5.93 -8.95 0.11
C ALA A 107 -6.60 -9.42 -1.17
N CYS A 108 -6.58 -8.59 -2.22
CA CYS A 108 -7.05 -9.00 -3.54
C CYS A 108 -6.18 -8.38 -4.64
N VAL A 109 -6.13 -9.08 -5.77
CA VAL A 109 -5.53 -8.59 -7.02
C VAL A 109 -6.64 -8.46 -8.05
N MET A 110 -6.77 -7.29 -8.64
CA MET A 110 -7.81 -6.99 -9.61
C MET A 110 -7.19 -6.47 -10.92
N PRO A 111 -7.49 -7.07 -12.08
CA PRO A 111 -7.09 -6.51 -13.37
C PRO A 111 -7.75 -5.14 -13.60
N LEU A 112 -7.02 -4.19 -14.18
CA LEU A 112 -7.55 -2.85 -14.47
C LEU A 112 -8.85 -2.89 -15.31
N LYS A 113 -9.01 -3.88 -16.19
CA LYS A 113 -10.24 -4.08 -16.98
C LYS A 113 -11.47 -4.32 -16.10
N ALA A 114 -11.33 -5.09 -15.01
CA ALA A 114 -12.41 -5.38 -14.07
C ALA A 114 -12.72 -4.20 -13.15
N LEU A 115 -11.75 -3.31 -12.94
CA LEU A 115 -11.92 -2.10 -12.13
C LEU A 115 -12.87 -1.10 -12.83
N LYS A 116 -12.70 -0.83 -14.12
CA LYS A 116 -13.55 0.12 -14.87
C LYS A 116 -15.03 -0.27 -14.90
N ALA A 117 -15.35 -1.55 -14.74
CA ALA A 117 -16.73 -2.03 -14.66
C ALA A 117 -17.42 -1.75 -13.31
N ARG A 118 -16.67 -1.37 -12.26
CA ARG A 118 -17.15 -1.25 -10.88
C ARG A 118 -17.03 0.16 -10.31
N THR A 119 -16.59 1.13 -11.10
CA THR A 119 -16.44 2.56 -10.71
C THR A 119 -17.61 3.45 -11.14
N ARG A 120 -18.81 2.88 -11.35
CA ARG A 120 -20.05 3.66 -11.49
C ARG A 120 -20.75 3.80 -10.15
#